data_AF-A0A0F5FQK2-F1
#
_entry.id   AF-A0A0F5FQK2-F1
#
_cell.length_a   1.000
_cell.length_b   1.000
_cell.length_c   1.000
_cell.angle_alpha   90.00
_cell.angle_beta   90.00
_cell.angle_gamma   90.00
#
_symmetry.space_group_name_H-M   'P 1'
#
loop_
_entity.id
_entity.type
_entity.pdbx_description
1 polymer ?
#
loop_
_entity_poly.entity_id
_entity_poly.type
_entity_poly.pdbx_seq_one_letter_code
_entity_poly.pdbx_strand_id
1 'polypeptide(L)'
;MSTLAALTIPATAIEAKIEAMLDGYKTGKLLPIEDVAALMRSSERWCYNEQTGTCDWSDIYLDVGSDGATFELIDMWTQDVEIILTEKGVFRDGQFICGTGKEYTQSLRAYDTARNGYLTGRELYALKSEIAAVYAANQASEPACFDYLFEAIAPDEETITVTQRIWRGGETDPAEDARVTLHFNKDSAEALTVR
;
A
#
# COMPACT_ATOMS: atom_id res chain seq x y z
N MET A 1 47.11 -10.64 20.33
CA MET A 1 45.82 -11.29 20.05
C MET A 1 44.74 -10.26 20.33
N SER A 2 44.31 -9.51 19.30
CA SER A 2 43.20 -8.56 19.43
C SER A 2 41.95 -9.25 18.90
N THR A 3 41.04 -9.56 19.80
CA THR A 3 39.69 -10.02 19.46
C THR A 3 38.87 -8.77 19.19
N LEU A 4 38.58 -8.48 17.91
CA LEU A 4 37.56 -7.50 17.54
C LEU A 4 36.20 -8.11 17.84
N ALA A 5 35.54 -7.60 18.88
CA ALA A 5 34.11 -7.82 19.07
C ALA A 5 33.37 -6.94 18.06
N ALA A 6 32.80 -7.55 17.03
CA ALA A 6 31.81 -6.89 16.19
C ALA A 6 30.51 -6.78 16.99
N LEU A 7 30.18 -5.58 17.47
CA LEU A 7 28.81 -5.25 17.85
C LEU A 7 28.00 -5.13 16.55
N THR A 8 27.27 -6.18 16.19
CA THR A 8 26.12 -6.05 15.29
C THR A 8 24.91 -5.72 16.16
N ILE A 9 24.61 -4.44 16.30
CA ILE A 9 23.27 -4.05 16.76
C ILE A 9 22.37 -4.25 15.54
N PRO A 10 21.36 -5.13 15.59
CA PRO A 10 20.36 -5.14 14.54
C PRO A 10 19.64 -3.78 14.65
N ALA A 11 19.83 -2.92 13.67
CA ALA A 11 18.85 -1.87 13.45
C ALA A 11 17.62 -2.61 12.94
N THR A 12 16.60 -2.72 13.78
CA THR A 12 15.27 -3.17 13.35
C THR A 12 14.83 -2.27 12.19
N ALA A 13 14.34 -2.83 11.09
CA ALA A 13 13.89 -2.03 9.96
C ALA A 13 12.71 -1.11 10.34
N ILE A 14 11.94 -1.50 11.37
CA ILE A 14 11.09 -0.56 12.09
C ILE A 14 11.99 0.34 12.93
N GLU A 15 12.15 1.59 12.50
CA GLU A 15 12.90 2.60 13.25
C GLU A 15 12.32 2.73 14.67
N ALA A 16 13.17 2.85 15.70
CA ALA A 16 12.73 3.03 17.09
C ALA A 16 11.75 4.21 17.29
N LYS A 17 11.78 5.18 16.36
CA LYS A 17 10.82 6.29 16.31
C LYS A 17 9.40 5.83 15.96
N ILE A 18 9.23 4.86 15.05
CA ILE A 18 7.93 4.29 14.67
C ILE A 18 7.39 3.43 15.82
N GLU A 19 8.25 2.63 16.45
CA GLU A 19 7.84 1.87 17.64
C GLU A 19 7.37 2.79 18.76
N ALA A 20 8.15 3.84 19.08
CA ALA A 20 7.78 4.81 20.11
C ALA A 20 6.51 5.61 19.77
N MET A 21 6.31 5.92 18.49
CA MET A 21 5.07 6.54 18.01
C MET A 21 3.87 5.63 18.27
N LEU A 22 4.04 4.32 18.10
CA LEU A 22 2.95 3.35 18.19
C LEU A 22 2.70 2.72 19.56
N ASP A 23 3.67 2.79 20.48
CA ASP A 23 3.57 2.24 21.85
C ASP A 23 2.36 2.81 22.64
N GLY A 24 1.87 3.99 22.25
CA GLY A 24 0.68 4.61 22.83
C GLY A 24 -0.66 4.22 22.19
N TYR A 25 -0.65 3.57 21.03
CA TYR A 25 -1.89 3.27 20.29
C TYR A 25 -2.57 2.01 20.80
N LYS A 26 -3.90 2.06 20.81
CA LYS A 26 -4.76 0.92 21.15
C LYS A 26 -5.35 0.35 19.86
N THR A 27 -5.44 -0.97 19.78
CA THR A 27 -6.13 -1.67 18.70
C THR A 27 -7.51 -1.06 18.42
N GLY A 28 -7.84 -0.88 17.14
CA GLY A 28 -9.08 -0.28 16.66
C GLY A 28 -9.16 1.24 16.81
N LYS A 29 -8.06 1.93 17.14
CA LYS A 29 -8.02 3.39 17.20
C LYS A 29 -7.51 3.99 15.89
N LEU A 30 -8.15 5.09 15.51
CA LEU A 30 -7.75 5.90 14.37
C LEU A 30 -6.30 6.36 14.52
N LEU A 31 -5.53 6.16 13.45
CA LEU A 31 -4.24 6.78 13.25
C LEU A 31 -4.47 8.14 12.58
N PRO A 32 -3.89 9.23 13.11
CA PRO A 32 -3.77 10.50 12.42
C PRO A 32 -3.03 10.32 11.09
N ILE A 33 -3.39 11.11 10.08
CA ILE A 33 -2.78 10.96 8.75
C ILE A 33 -1.27 11.26 8.76
N GLU A 34 -0.78 12.06 9.72
CA GLU A 34 0.65 12.33 9.89
C GLU A 34 1.45 11.09 10.31
N ASP A 35 0.87 10.25 11.16
CA ASP A 35 1.48 8.99 11.60
C ASP A 35 1.39 7.96 10.48
N VAL A 36 0.26 7.90 9.78
CA VAL A 36 0.10 7.10 8.56
C VAL A 36 1.16 7.49 7.51
N ALA A 37 1.40 8.79 7.30
CA ALA A 37 2.43 9.28 6.39
C ALA A 37 3.84 8.89 6.84
N ALA A 38 4.10 8.80 8.15
CA ALA A 38 5.37 8.27 8.67
C ALA A 38 5.51 6.78 8.35
N LEU A 39 4.43 5.99 8.48
CA LEU A 39 4.41 4.58 8.10
C LEU A 39 4.64 4.40 6.60
N MET A 40 3.93 5.16 5.75
CA MET A 40 4.08 5.15 4.29
C MET A 40 5.53 5.39 3.87
N ARG A 41 6.22 6.36 4.49
CA ARG A 41 7.62 6.69 4.18
C ARG A 41 8.63 5.62 4.52
N SER A 42 8.30 4.80 5.50
CA SER A 42 9.29 3.95 6.17
C SER A 42 9.09 2.47 5.84
N SER A 43 7.92 2.10 5.33
CA SER A 43 7.61 0.76 4.85
C SER A 43 8.18 0.54 3.44
N GLU A 44 8.61 -0.70 3.18
CA GLU A 44 9.01 -1.16 1.85
C GLU A 44 7.78 -1.54 1.01
N ARG A 45 6.74 -2.13 1.61
CA ARG A 45 5.51 -2.54 0.91
C ARG A 45 4.30 -2.64 1.84
N TRP A 46 3.13 -2.28 1.32
CA TRP A 46 1.83 -2.48 1.97
C TRP A 46 1.11 -3.62 1.28
N CYS A 47 0.80 -4.68 2.00
CA CYS A 47 0.15 -5.88 1.50
C CYS A 47 -1.28 -5.95 2.01
N TYR A 48 -2.25 -5.89 1.10
CA TYR A 48 -3.67 -5.85 1.44
C TYR A 48 -4.24 -7.26 1.49
N ASN A 49 -4.99 -7.55 2.56
CA ASN A 49 -5.62 -8.84 2.86
C ASN A 49 -4.66 -10.03 2.72
N GLU A 50 -3.44 -9.84 3.23
CA GLU A 50 -2.35 -10.82 3.12
C GLU A 50 -2.75 -12.21 3.62
N GLN A 51 -2.44 -13.23 2.82
CA GLN A 51 -2.54 -14.63 3.20
C GLN A 51 -1.30 -15.39 2.75
N THR A 52 -0.48 -15.83 3.70
CA THR A 52 0.71 -16.66 3.45
C THR A 52 1.71 -16.00 2.47
N GLY A 53 1.96 -14.70 2.62
CA GLY A 53 2.88 -13.95 1.75
C GLY A 53 2.29 -13.54 0.38
N THR A 54 0.99 -13.69 0.18
CA THR A 54 0.27 -13.25 -1.01
C THR A 54 -0.77 -12.20 -0.66
N CYS A 55 -0.73 -11.06 -1.34
CA CYS A 55 -1.66 -9.93 -1.18
C CYS A 55 -2.81 -10.03 -2.19
N ASP A 56 -3.98 -9.51 -1.86
CA ASP A 56 -5.00 -9.22 -2.88
C ASP A 56 -4.47 -8.14 -3.84
N TRP A 57 -3.95 -7.04 -3.29
CA TRP A 57 -3.16 -6.05 -4.01
C TRP A 57 -2.08 -5.49 -3.08
N SER A 58 -1.16 -4.70 -3.63
CA SER A 58 -0.12 -4.08 -2.81
C SER A 58 0.25 -2.69 -3.28
N ASP A 59 0.66 -1.85 -2.33
CA ASP A 59 1.15 -0.51 -2.59
C ASP A 59 2.63 -0.36 -2.20
N ILE A 60 3.36 0.41 -2.99
CA ILE A 60 4.72 0.88 -2.69
C ILE A 60 4.71 2.41 -2.77
N TYR A 61 4.98 3.07 -1.65
CA TYR A 61 4.98 4.52 -1.58
C TYR A 61 6.30 5.08 -2.14
N LEU A 62 6.20 5.85 -3.22
CA LEU A 62 7.35 6.38 -3.97
C LEU A 62 7.80 7.75 -3.46
N ASP A 63 6.83 8.57 -3.04
CA ASP A 63 7.05 9.89 -2.46
C ASP A 63 5.90 10.23 -1.51
N VAL A 64 6.23 10.78 -0.34
CA VAL A 64 5.25 11.14 0.69
C VAL A 64 5.59 12.51 1.26
N GLY A 65 4.80 13.50 0.83
CA GLY A 65 4.93 14.89 1.23
C GLY A 65 4.14 15.23 2.50
N SER A 66 3.94 16.53 2.72
CA SER A 66 3.09 17.04 3.80
C SER A 66 1.60 17.05 3.45
N ASP A 67 1.27 17.01 2.15
CA ASP A 67 -0.07 17.18 1.60
C ASP A 67 -0.58 15.94 0.85
N GLY A 68 0.22 14.89 0.76
CA GLY A 68 -0.19 13.66 0.08
C GLY A 68 0.94 12.68 -0.17
N ALA A 69 0.63 11.68 -0.98
CA ALA A 69 1.57 10.64 -1.39
C ALA A 69 1.38 10.26 -2.86
N THR A 70 2.48 9.84 -3.49
CA THR A 70 2.49 9.14 -4.78
C THR A 70 2.92 7.70 -4.51
N PHE A 71 2.17 6.74 -5.04
CA PHE A 71 2.42 5.32 -4.80
C PHE A 71 2.20 4.50 -6.06
N GLU A 72 2.90 3.37 -6.13
CA GLU A 72 2.69 2.32 -7.12
C GLU A 72 1.76 1.27 -6.55
N LEU A 73 0.64 1.04 -7.24
CA LEU A 73 -0.30 -0.03 -6.95
C LEU A 73 -0.02 -1.20 -7.89
N ILE A 74 0.03 -2.40 -7.31
CA ILE A 74 0.25 -3.67 -7.99
C ILE A 74 -0.94 -4.58 -7.67
N ASP A 75 -1.58 -5.11 -8.72
CA ASP A 75 -2.81 -5.91 -8.62
C ASP A 75 -2.88 -6.93 -9.77
N MET A 76 -3.60 -8.03 -9.57
CA MET A 76 -3.90 -9.00 -10.62
C MET A 76 -5.19 -8.61 -11.35
N TRP A 77 -5.06 -8.04 -12.56
CA TRP A 77 -6.23 -7.72 -13.39
C TRP A 77 -6.96 -8.98 -13.87
N THR A 78 -6.19 -10.02 -14.16
CA THR A 78 -6.70 -11.38 -14.42
C THR A 78 -5.76 -12.38 -13.74
N GLN A 79 -6.13 -13.67 -13.70
CA GLN A 79 -5.28 -14.74 -13.15
C GLN A 79 -3.84 -14.78 -13.73
N ASP A 80 -3.63 -14.25 -14.94
CA ASP A 80 -2.34 -14.29 -15.65
C ASP A 80 -1.76 -12.90 -15.95
N VAL A 81 -2.49 -11.81 -15.61
CA VAL A 81 -2.08 -10.45 -15.97
C VAL A 81 -2.01 -9.59 -14.72
N GLU A 82 -0.77 -9.32 -14.29
CA GLU A 82 -0.46 -8.34 -13.26
C GLU A 82 -0.46 -6.94 -13.89
N ILE A 83 -1.10 -5.99 -13.24
CA ILE A 83 -1.05 -4.57 -13.58
C ILE A 83 -0.25 -3.81 -12.53
N ILE A 84 0.49 -2.82 -13.02
CA ILE A 84 1.27 -1.91 -12.20
C ILE A 84 0.96 -0.49 -12.66
N LEU A 85 0.51 0.35 -11.75
CA LEU A 85 0.13 1.72 -12.05
C LEU A 85 0.54 2.67 -10.93
N THR A 86 0.75 3.93 -11.26
CA THR A 86 1.06 4.98 -10.28
C THR A 86 -0.19 5.79 -10.01
N GLU A 87 -0.54 5.93 -8.73
CA GLU A 87 -1.62 6.78 -8.24
C GLU A 87 -1.10 7.91 -7.34
N LYS A 88 -2.00 8.83 -7.02
CA LYS A 88 -1.78 9.92 -6.09
C LYS A 88 -2.94 10.04 -5.12
N GLY A 89 -2.60 10.28 -3.86
CA GLY A 89 -3.55 10.61 -2.81
C GLY A 89 -3.21 11.93 -2.15
N VAL A 90 -4.23 12.69 -1.78
CA VAL A 90 -4.09 13.97 -1.06
C VAL A 90 -4.56 13.76 0.38
N PHE A 91 -3.77 14.26 1.33
CA PHE A 91 -4.14 14.25 2.74
C PHE A 91 -5.20 15.30 3.03
N ARG A 92 -6.25 14.91 3.75
CA ARG A 92 -7.38 15.78 4.10
C ARG A 92 -7.77 15.65 5.56
N ASP A 93 -8.14 16.81 6.13
CA ASP A 93 -8.73 16.94 7.46
C ASP A 93 -7.92 16.28 8.59
N GLY A 94 -6.61 16.12 8.39
CA GLY A 94 -5.70 15.45 9.34
C GLY A 94 -5.95 13.95 9.53
N GLN A 95 -6.84 13.35 8.74
CA GLN A 95 -7.34 11.99 8.99
C GLN A 95 -7.31 11.10 7.74
N PHE A 96 -7.56 11.66 6.56
CA PHE A 96 -7.81 10.87 5.35
C PHE A 96 -6.71 11.02 4.32
N ILE A 97 -6.50 9.98 3.51
CA ILE A 97 -5.91 10.09 2.18
C ILE A 97 -7.01 9.89 1.14
N CYS A 98 -7.17 10.82 0.21
CA CYS A 98 -8.19 10.75 -0.84
C CYS A 98 -7.52 10.66 -2.21
N GLY A 99 -7.91 9.66 -3.01
CA GLY A 99 -7.41 9.51 -4.37
C GLY A 99 -7.72 10.75 -5.23
N THR A 100 -6.82 11.13 -6.12
CA THR A 100 -7.04 12.29 -7.02
C THR A 100 -7.71 11.90 -8.34
N GLY A 101 -7.57 10.64 -8.75
CA GLY A 101 -8.28 9.99 -9.85
C GLY A 101 -7.67 10.22 -11.24
N LYS A 102 -7.71 9.17 -12.08
CA LYS A 102 -7.34 9.15 -13.51
C LYS A 102 -5.85 9.27 -13.86
N GLU A 103 -4.95 9.32 -12.89
CA GLU A 103 -3.50 9.34 -13.15
C GLU A 103 -2.95 7.98 -13.62
N TYR A 104 -3.69 6.89 -13.37
CA TYR A 104 -3.22 5.53 -13.62
C TYR A 104 -3.01 5.18 -15.11
N THR A 105 -3.80 5.75 -16.03
CA THR A 105 -3.80 5.28 -17.43
C THR A 105 -2.45 5.51 -18.14
N GLN A 106 -1.73 6.57 -17.77
CA GLN A 106 -0.44 6.91 -18.37
C GLN A 106 0.67 6.00 -17.83
N SER A 107 0.66 5.76 -16.53
CA SER A 107 1.65 4.95 -15.82
C SER A 107 1.42 3.43 -15.94
N LEU A 108 0.21 3.01 -16.36
CA LEU A 108 -0.15 1.58 -16.41
C LEU A 108 0.82 0.77 -17.28
N ARG A 109 1.41 -0.23 -16.64
CA ARG A 109 2.20 -1.33 -17.19
C ARG A 109 1.49 -2.64 -16.86
N ALA A 110 1.74 -3.67 -17.64
CA ALA A 110 1.14 -4.98 -17.40
C ALA A 110 2.11 -6.10 -17.78
N TYR A 111 2.19 -7.11 -16.92
CA TYR A 111 3.03 -8.29 -17.08
C TYR A 111 2.16 -9.54 -17.19
N ASP A 112 2.32 -10.28 -18.28
CA ASP A 112 1.65 -11.56 -18.50
C ASP A 112 2.54 -12.66 -17.92
N THR A 113 2.12 -13.23 -16.79
CA THR A 113 2.87 -14.26 -16.06
C THR A 113 2.92 -15.57 -16.82
N ALA A 114 1.87 -15.91 -17.57
CA ALA A 114 1.82 -17.11 -18.41
C ALA A 114 2.78 -17.02 -19.61
N ARG A 115 2.95 -15.83 -20.19
CA ARG A 115 3.91 -15.57 -21.28
C ARG A 115 5.30 -15.17 -20.79
N ASN A 116 5.44 -14.90 -19.49
CA ASN A 116 6.67 -14.39 -18.88
C ASN A 116 7.20 -13.14 -19.61
N GLY A 117 6.34 -12.12 -19.78
CA GLY A 117 6.70 -10.89 -20.49
C GLY A 117 5.69 -9.75 -20.38
N TYR A 118 6.15 -8.53 -20.61
CA TYR A 118 5.30 -7.34 -20.59
C TYR A 118 4.38 -7.25 -21.81
N LEU A 119 3.12 -6.85 -21.57
CA LEU A 119 2.22 -6.43 -22.64
C LEU A 119 2.71 -5.11 -23.23
N THR A 120 2.70 -5.00 -24.56
CA THR A 120 3.16 -3.80 -25.27
C THR A 120 2.27 -3.47 -26.47
N GLY A 121 2.50 -2.30 -27.09
CA GLY A 121 1.85 -1.91 -28.34
C GLY A 121 0.32 -1.99 -28.28
N ARG A 122 -0.28 -2.76 -29.19
CA ARG A 122 -1.75 -2.87 -29.32
C ARG A 122 -2.40 -3.61 -28.15
N GLU A 123 -1.73 -4.59 -27.57
CA GLU A 123 -2.26 -5.36 -26.44
C GLU A 123 -2.36 -4.47 -25.19
N LEU A 124 -1.29 -3.75 -24.85
CA LEU A 124 -1.30 -2.80 -23.75
C LEU A 124 -2.33 -1.67 -23.96
N TYR A 125 -2.47 -1.17 -25.19
CA TYR A 125 -3.49 -0.16 -25.50
C TYR A 125 -4.92 -0.67 -25.27
N ALA A 126 -5.20 -1.92 -25.66
CA ALA A 126 -6.50 -2.55 -25.43
C ALA A 126 -6.79 -2.70 -23.93
N LEU A 127 -5.82 -3.20 -23.15
CA LEU A 127 -5.94 -3.33 -21.70
C LEU A 127 -6.20 -1.98 -21.01
N LYS A 128 -5.45 -0.93 -21.38
CA LYS A 128 -5.69 0.42 -20.86
C LYS A 128 -7.11 0.92 -21.14
N SER A 129 -7.66 0.59 -22.31
CA SER A 129 -9.03 0.97 -22.68
C SER A 129 -10.08 0.21 -21.90
N GLU A 130 -9.86 -1.08 -21.66
CA GLU A 130 -10.71 -1.94 -20.84
C GLU A 130 -10.79 -1.45 -19.39
N ILE A 131 -9.64 -1.23 -18.76
CA ILE A 131 -9.54 -0.74 -17.38
C ILE A 131 -10.21 0.64 -17.28
N ALA A 132 -9.93 1.54 -18.22
CA ALA A 132 -10.58 2.85 -18.24
C ALA A 132 -12.11 2.77 -18.31
N ALA A 133 -12.67 1.78 -19.02
CA ALA A 133 -14.12 1.57 -19.08
C ALA A 133 -14.68 1.07 -17.75
N VAL A 134 -13.98 0.18 -17.04
CA VAL A 134 -14.38 -0.30 -15.71
C VAL A 134 -14.40 0.85 -14.70
N TYR A 135 -13.32 1.65 -14.63
CA TYR A 135 -13.28 2.83 -13.76
C TYR A 135 -14.31 3.90 -14.15
N ALA A 136 -14.65 4.02 -15.44
CA ALA A 136 -15.72 4.92 -15.88
C ALA A 136 -17.10 4.45 -15.39
N ALA A 137 -17.34 3.14 -15.39
CA ALA A 137 -18.59 2.56 -14.90
C ALA A 137 -18.70 2.63 -13.35
N ASN A 138 -17.58 2.51 -12.65
CA ASN A 138 -17.51 2.45 -11.19
C ASN A 138 -17.28 3.81 -10.51
N GLN A 139 -17.28 4.91 -11.27
CA GLN A 139 -17.06 6.24 -10.70
C GLN A 139 -18.25 6.66 -9.84
N ALA A 140 -18.06 6.63 -8.52
CA ALA A 140 -18.80 7.48 -7.60
C ALA A 140 -18.49 8.95 -7.93
N SER A 141 -19.43 9.85 -7.67
CA SER A 141 -19.27 11.29 -7.90
C SER A 141 -18.17 11.94 -7.04
N GLU A 142 -17.63 11.21 -6.07
CA GLU A 142 -16.56 11.65 -5.17
C GLU A 142 -15.40 10.63 -5.16
N PRO A 143 -14.13 11.09 -5.11
CA PRO A 143 -13.00 10.21 -4.96
C PRO A 143 -13.08 9.44 -3.64
N ALA A 144 -12.68 8.16 -3.66
CA ALA A 144 -12.57 7.37 -2.45
C ALA A 144 -11.53 8.00 -1.51
N CYS A 145 -11.92 8.22 -0.25
CA CYS A 145 -11.04 8.59 0.84
C CYS A 145 -10.85 7.41 1.77
N PHE A 146 -9.72 7.35 2.46
CA PHE A 146 -9.39 6.25 3.36
C PHE A 146 -8.85 6.79 4.67
N ASP A 147 -9.28 6.19 5.79
CA ASP A 147 -8.62 6.31 7.08
C ASP A 147 -8.08 4.95 7.55
N TYR A 148 -7.33 4.96 8.65
CA TYR A 148 -6.63 3.78 9.13
C TYR A 148 -6.83 3.59 10.63
N LEU A 149 -7.16 2.36 11.02
CA LEU A 149 -7.18 1.93 12.41
C LEU A 149 -5.92 1.12 12.71
N PHE A 150 -5.25 1.45 13.81
CA PHE A 150 -4.15 0.64 14.31
C PHE A 150 -4.64 -0.74 14.77
N GLU A 151 -3.94 -1.81 14.39
CA GLU A 151 -4.27 -3.17 14.84
C GLU A 151 -3.18 -3.75 15.77
N ALA A 152 -1.96 -3.91 15.25
CA ALA A 152 -0.88 -4.61 15.93
C ALA A 152 0.51 -4.23 15.39
N ILE A 153 1.54 -4.54 16.16
CA ILE A 153 2.96 -4.50 15.75
C ILE A 153 3.55 -5.88 16.05
N ALA A 154 4.35 -6.40 15.12
CA ALA A 154 5.16 -7.59 15.32
C ALA A 154 6.63 -7.22 15.07
N PRO A 155 7.37 -6.80 16.11
CA PRO A 155 8.75 -6.30 15.95
C PRO A 155 9.69 -7.37 15.38
N ASP A 156 9.54 -8.62 15.80
CA ASP A 156 10.38 -9.74 15.34
C ASP A 156 10.18 -10.06 13.84
N GLU A 157 8.99 -9.73 13.30
CA GLU A 157 8.65 -9.89 11.89
C GLU A 157 8.88 -8.60 11.10
N GLU A 158 9.22 -7.50 11.78
CA GLU A 158 9.33 -6.16 11.21
C GLU A 158 8.07 -5.75 10.43
N THR A 159 6.89 -6.05 11.00
CA THR A 159 5.59 -5.70 10.43
C THR A 159 4.69 -4.90 11.37
N ILE A 160 3.81 -4.10 10.76
CA ILE A 160 2.72 -3.41 11.43
C ILE A 160 1.42 -3.75 10.70
N THR A 161 0.35 -4.02 11.44
CA THR A 161 -0.98 -4.21 10.84
C THR A 161 -1.88 -3.01 11.13
N VAL A 162 -2.59 -2.57 10.11
CA VAL A 162 -3.68 -1.59 10.21
C VAL A 162 -4.93 -2.11 9.49
N THR A 163 -6.08 -1.53 9.79
CA THR A 163 -7.30 -1.68 8.99
C THR A 163 -7.50 -0.41 8.19
N GLN A 164 -7.45 -0.49 6.86
CA GLN A 164 -7.85 0.60 5.97
C GLN A 164 -9.36 0.57 5.82
N ARG A 165 -10.00 1.72 6.02
CA ARG A 165 -11.45 1.86 5.86
C ARG A 165 -11.74 2.86 4.77
N ILE A 166 -12.60 2.48 3.85
CA ILE A 166 -13.07 3.39 2.82
C ILE A 166 -14.12 4.32 3.41
N TRP A 167 -13.99 5.60 3.13
CA TRP A 167 -14.91 6.66 3.52
C TRP A 167 -15.53 7.27 2.28
N ARG A 168 -16.87 7.22 2.20
CA ARG A 168 -17.66 7.80 1.11
C ARG A 168 -18.94 8.41 1.66
N GLY A 169 -19.24 9.65 1.29
CA GLY A 169 -20.52 10.28 1.63
C GLY A 169 -20.78 10.42 3.14
N GLY A 170 -19.74 10.52 3.96
CA GLY A 170 -19.87 10.70 5.42
C GLY A 170 -19.68 9.44 6.26
N GLU A 171 -19.67 8.26 5.64
CA GLU A 171 -19.69 6.98 6.35
C GLU A 171 -18.58 6.04 5.88
N THR A 172 -18.21 5.09 6.75
CA THR A 172 -17.37 3.93 6.43
C THR A 172 -18.22 2.67 6.39
N ASP A 173 -17.95 1.75 5.47
CA ASP A 173 -18.58 0.43 5.44
C ASP A 173 -17.58 -0.66 5.85
N PRO A 174 -17.75 -1.31 7.03
CA PRO A 174 -16.88 -2.40 7.47
C PRO A 174 -16.82 -3.60 6.51
N ALA A 175 -17.80 -3.75 5.61
CA ALA A 175 -17.76 -4.81 4.59
C ALA A 175 -16.74 -4.52 3.48
N GLU A 176 -16.29 -3.28 3.35
CA GLU A 176 -15.27 -2.83 2.39
C GLU A 176 -13.90 -2.55 3.07
N ASP A 177 -13.77 -2.82 4.36
CA ASP A 177 -12.50 -2.65 5.08
C ASP A 177 -11.45 -3.67 4.60
N ALA A 178 -10.21 -3.20 4.47
CA ALA A 178 -9.08 -4.04 4.12
C ALA A 178 -8.10 -4.12 5.29
N ARG A 179 -7.68 -5.34 5.65
CA ARG A 179 -6.58 -5.53 6.60
C ARG A 179 -5.27 -5.34 5.84
N VAL A 180 -4.40 -4.47 6.32
CA VAL A 180 -3.14 -4.13 5.63
C VAL A 180 -1.95 -4.48 6.51
N THR A 181 -1.04 -5.30 5.99
CA THR A 181 0.26 -5.56 6.61
C THR A 181 1.30 -4.67 5.96
N LEU A 182 1.95 -3.84 6.76
CA LEU A 182 3.05 -2.98 6.36
C LEU A 182 4.35 -3.73 6.64
N HIS A 183 5.12 -3.99 5.60
CA HIS A 183 6.41 -4.66 5.67
C HIS A 183 7.53 -3.63 5.65
N PHE A 184 8.38 -3.65 6.67
CA PHE A 184 9.55 -2.76 6.79
C PHE A 184 10.83 -3.48 6.39
N ASN A 185 10.85 -4.81 6.49
CA ASN A 185 11.96 -5.59 5.98
C ASN A 185 11.91 -5.69 4.44
N LYS A 186 13.00 -5.29 3.80
CA LYS A 186 13.11 -5.33 2.35
C LYS A 186 13.01 -6.74 1.77
N ASP A 187 13.71 -7.70 2.35
CA ASP A 187 13.79 -9.06 1.80
C ASP A 187 12.43 -9.76 1.90
N SER A 188 11.70 -9.58 3.00
CA SER A 188 10.33 -10.13 3.11
C SER A 188 9.35 -9.40 2.17
N ALA A 189 9.47 -8.09 2.02
CA ALA A 189 8.62 -7.31 1.12
C ALA A 189 8.81 -7.68 -0.36
N GLU A 190 10.05 -7.96 -0.78
CA GLU A 190 10.37 -8.42 -2.14
C GLU A 190 9.86 -9.84 -2.42
N ALA A 191 9.70 -10.67 -1.39
CA ALA A 191 9.17 -12.02 -1.51
C ALA A 191 7.64 -12.08 -1.69
N LEU A 192 6.93 -10.97 -1.45
CA LEU A 192 5.46 -10.90 -1.55
C LEU A 192 4.98 -11.00 -3.00
N THR A 193 3.89 -11.74 -3.19
CA THR A 193 3.18 -11.86 -4.48
C THR A 193 1.78 -11.24 -4.42
N VAL A 194 1.14 -11.03 -5.58
CA VAL A 194 -0.28 -10.65 -5.70
C VAL A 194 -1.10 -11.81 -6.31
N ARG A 195 -2.41 -11.88 -6.06
CA ARG A 195 -3.30 -12.98 -6.52
C ARG A 195 -4.52 -12.52 -7.30
#